data_AF-A0A849RTM9-F1
#
_entry.id   AF-A0A849RTM9-F1
#
_cell.length_a   1.000
_cell.length_b   1.000
_cell.length_c   1.000
_cell.angle_alpha   90.00
_cell.angle_beta   90.00
_cell.angle_gamma   90.00
#
_symmetry.space_group_name_H-M   'P 1'
#
loop_
_entity.id
_entity.type
_entity.pdbx_description
1 polymer ?
#
loop_
_entity_poly.entity_id
_entity_poly.type
_entity_poly.pdbx_seq_one_letter_code
_entity_poly.pdbx_strand_id
1 'polypeptide(L)' 'MKLSYDAKYNVAYLRLHEKTGQVTTIKVNDEMNIDMAPDGTVYGIELLNATQGDRKPMKA' A
#
# COMPACT_ATOMS: atom_id res chain seq x y z
N MET A 1 -2.41 14.34 0.71
CA MET A 1 -2.75 12.96 1.12
C MET A 1 -4.05 12.52 0.46
N LYS A 2 -4.11 11.30 -0.08
CA LYS A 2 -5.32 10.69 -0.68
C LYS A 2 -5.35 9.19 -0.38
N LEU A 3 -6.48 8.68 0.10
CA LEU A 3 -6.75 7.25 0.25
C LEU A 3 -7.64 6.79 -0.91
N SER A 4 -7.33 5.64 -1.49
CA SER A 4 -8.12 5.00 -2.54
C SER A 4 -8.17 3.49 -2.34
N TYR A 5 -9.24 2.85 -2.79
CA TYR A 5 -9.39 1.40 -2.75
C TYR A 5 -9.79 0.90 -4.14
N ASP A 6 -9.05 -0.08 -4.65
CA ASP A 6 -9.39 -0.81 -5.86
C ASP A 6 -9.96 -2.18 -5.48
N ALA A 7 -11.29 -2.30 -5.59
CA ALA A 7 -12.00 -3.52 -5.25
C ALA A 7 -11.69 -4.69 -6.20
N LYS A 8 -11.29 -4.42 -7.45
CA LYS A 8 -10.98 -5.48 -8.42
C LYS A 8 -9.73 -6.24 -8.02
N TYR A 9 -8.74 -5.54 -7.48
CA TYR A 9 -7.46 -6.12 -7.05
C TYR A 9 -7.36 -6.31 -5.54
N ASN A 10 -8.37 -5.87 -4.79
CA ASN A 10 -8.36 -5.86 -3.33
C ASN A 10 -7.14 -5.11 -2.77
N VAL A 11 -6.85 -3.94 -3.32
CA VAL A 11 -5.69 -3.11 -2.94
C VAL A 11 -6.16 -1.78 -2.38
N ALA A 12 -5.67 -1.43 -1.18
CA ALA A 12 -5.80 -0.08 -0.66
C ALA A 12 -4.50 0.69 -0.91
N TYR A 13 -4.63 1.91 -1.41
CA TYR A 13 -3.50 2.79 -1.69
C TYR A 13 -3.60 4.08 -0.88
N LEU A 14 -2.59 4.33 -0.05
CA LEU A 14 -2.41 5.59 0.64
C LEU A 14 -1.34 6.41 -0.05
N ARG A 15 -1.75 7.49 -0.71
CA ARG A 15 -0.85 8.49 -1.30
C ARG A 15 -0.55 9.59 -0.28
N LEU A 16 0.71 9.72 0.13
CA LEU A 16 1.14 10.74 1.09
C LEU A 16 1.35 12.09 0.40
N HIS A 17 2.08 12.10 -0.72
CA HIS A 17 2.44 13.29 -1.50
C HIS A 17 1.90 13.22 -2.94
N GLU A 18 1.87 14.36 -3.63
CA GLU A 18 1.68 14.35 -5.09
C GLU A 18 2.93 13.78 -5.75
N LYS A 19 2.77 12.80 -6.65
CA LYS A 19 3.91 12.25 -7.40
C LYS A 19 4.36 13.32 -8.40
N THR A 20 5.45 14.02 -8.09
CA THR A 20 6.06 15.05 -8.94
C THR A 20 7.29 14.57 -9.68
N GLY A 21 7.74 13.34 -9.41
CA GLY A 21 8.93 12.73 -10.00
C GLY A 21 8.82 11.21 -10.05
N GLN A 22 9.89 10.58 -10.53
CA GLN A 22 9.96 9.12 -10.59
C GLN A 22 10.11 8.52 -9.19
N VAL A 23 9.26 7.55 -8.89
CA VAL A 23 9.33 6.72 -7.68
C VAL A 23 9.51 5.26 -8.10
N THR A 24 10.16 4.49 -7.24
CA THR A 24 10.29 3.04 -7.39
C THR A 24 9.35 2.36 -6.40
N THR A 25 8.56 1.41 -6.89
CA THR A 25 7.77 0.54 -6.03
C THR A 25 8.66 -0.57 -5.48
N ILE A 26 8.80 -0.61 -4.17
CA ILE A 26 9.57 -1.61 -3.42
C ILE A 26 8.57 -2.60 -2.82
N LYS A 27 8.70 -3.87 -3.19
CA LYS A 27 7.97 -4.96 -2.51
C LYS A 27 8.60 -5.19 -1.14
N VAL A 28 7.84 -4.95 -0.08
CA VAL A 28 8.30 -5.19 1.30
C VAL A 28 8.08 -6.64 1.67
N ASN A 29 6.87 -7.14 1.40
CA ASN A 29 6.47 -8.53 1.61
C ASN A 29 5.31 -8.88 0.65
N ASP A 30 4.60 -10.00 0.87
CA ASP A 30 3.47 -10.41 0.04
C ASP A 30 2.19 -9.60 0.26
N GLU A 31 2.17 -8.74 1.29
CA GLU A 31 1.01 -7.96 1.71
C GLU A 31 1.19 -6.45 1.46
N MET A 32 2.40 -5.99 1.12
CA MET A 32 2.71 -4.57 1.10
C MET A 32 3.79 -4.17 0.10
N ASN A 33 3.51 -3.07 -0.61
CA ASN A 33 4.50 -2.32 -1.39
C ASN A 33 4.61 -0.87 -0.91
N ILE A 34 5.77 -0.27 -1.17
CA ILE A 34 6.05 1.15 -0.88
C ILE A 34 6.57 1.83 -2.14
N ASP A 35 5.94 2.95 -2.52
CA ASP A 35 6.46 3.85 -3.54
C ASP A 35 7.44 4.84 -2.90
N MET A 36 8.71 4.78 -3.30
CA MET A 36 9.78 5.59 -2.70
C MET A 36 10.61 6.32 -3.77
N ALA A 37 10.97 7.58 -3.49
CA ALA A 37 11.94 8.33 -4.29
C ALA A 37 13.40 7.98 -3.90
N PRO A 38 14.40 8.31 -4.74
CA PRO A 38 15.80 8.01 -4.45
C PRO A 38 16.35 8.66 -3.15
N ASP A 39 15.72 9.74 -2.69
CA ASP A 39 16.07 10.44 -1.44
C ASP A 39 15.44 9.80 -0.18
N GLY A 40 14.69 8.70 -0.35
CA GLY A 40 14.00 8.00 0.74
C GLY A 40 12.61 8.53 1.05
N THR A 41 12.15 9.59 0.36
CA THR A 41 10.79 10.11 0.55
C THR A 41 9.77 9.05 0.14
N VAL A 42 8.84 8.73 1.03
CA VAL A 42 7.73 7.79 0.77
C VAL A 42 6.55 8.55 0.15
N TYR A 43 6.15 8.15 -1.05
CA TYR A 43 5.02 8.75 -1.76
C TYR A 43 3.72 7.96 -1.60
N GLY A 44 3.83 6.64 -1.45
CA GLY A 44 2.68 5.75 -1.49
C GLY A 44 2.91 4.47 -0.70
N ILE A 45 1.84 3.96 -0.12
CA ILE A 45 1.79 2.64 0.52
C ILE A 45 0.64 1.87 -0.12
N GLU A 46 0.94 0.69 -0.64
CA GLU A 46 -0.05 -0.26 -1.18
C GLU A 46 -0.21 -1.41 -0.20
N LEU A 47 -1.42 -1.60 0.30
CA LEU A 47 -1.81 -2.80 1.05
C LEU A 47 -2.48 -3.76 0.09
N LEU A 48 -1.84 -4.90 -0.13
CA LEU A 48 -2.37 -6.01 -0.91
C LEU A 48 -3.30 -6.82 -0.02
N ASN A 49 -4.37 -7.36 -0.59
CA ASN A 49 -5.43 -8.03 0.16
C ASN A 49 -6.06 -7.17 1.26
N ALA A 50 -6.32 -5.89 0.99
CA ALA A 50 -6.72 -4.89 1.99
C ALA A 50 -8.03 -5.21 2.77
N THR A 51 -8.85 -6.15 2.28
CA THR A 51 -10.04 -6.64 3.01
C THR A 51 -9.82 -7.92 3.80
N GLN A 52 -8.69 -8.62 3.60
CA GLN A 52 -8.31 -9.78 4.38
C GLN A 52 -7.68 -9.32 5.69
N GLY A 53 -8.53 -8.96 6.66
CA GLY A 53 -8.06 -8.85 8.03
C GLY A 53 -7.60 -10.23 8.52
N ASP A 54 -6.53 -10.27 9.31
CA ASP A 54 -6.10 -11.39 10.16
C ASP A 54 -7.21 -11.77 11.16
N ARG A 55 -8.35 -12.22 10.67
CA ARG A 55 -9.35 -12.92 11.46
C ARG A 55 -8.82 -14.34 11.61
N LYS A 56 -7.81 -14.52 12.46
CA LYS A 56 -7.71 -15.81 13.15
C LYS A 56 -9.08 -16.03 13.78
N PRO A 57 -9.77 -17.15 13.50
CA PRO A 57 -11.02 -17.43 14.20
C PRO A 57 -10.71 -17.35 15.69
N MET A 58 -11.38 -16.45 16.41
CA MET A 58 -11.43 -16.55 17.87
C MET A 58 -11.97 -17.96 18.14
N LYS A 59 -11.11 -18.84 18.66
CA LYS A 59 -11.57 -20.14 19.15
C LYS A 59 -12.61 -19.84 20.22
N ALA A 60 -13.82 -20.37 20.01
CA ALA A 60 -14.88 -20.38 21.02
C ALA A 60 -14.42 -21.12 22.27
#